data_AF-A0A964MC86-F1
#
_entry.id   AF-A0A964MC86-F1
#
_cell.length_a   1.000
_cell.length_b   1.000
_cell.length_c   1.000
_cell.angle_alpha   90.00
_cell.angle_beta   90.00
_cell.angle_gamma   90.00
#
_symmetry.space_group_name_H-M   'P 1'
#
loop_
_entity.id
_entity.type
_entity.pdbx_description
1 polymer ?
#
loop_
_entity_poly.entity_id
_entity_poly.type
_entity_poly.pdbx_seq_one_letter_code
_entity_poly.pdbx_strand_id
1 'polypeptide(L)'
;VKANDHTDKVACQSCHIPEFARALPTKMRWDWSTAGKKKDGKPYKEKGPLGTPAYDTQKGNFTWEKNVRPQYFWYNGTIDAISLKDAIDPTRPVALNWPVGKPSDSNARIAPFKVHTGKQPYDTVNKTMLVPHLFGPPDSDAYWAKYDWKLAFESGQKKAGLPFSGQFDFVETSYVFPTTHMVAPKDKSVACNECHTRDSGRMAGIPGIYLPGRDGNRVVEFLGWAAVIGSLAGVALHALGRAVSSRRKEG
;
A
#
# COMPACT_ATOMS: atom_id res chain seq x y z
N VAL A 1 26.51 -15.14 3.82
CA VAL A 1 25.91 -13.97 4.49
C VAL A 1 24.42 -14.24 4.65
N LYS A 2 23.84 -14.09 5.86
CA LYS A 2 22.42 -14.43 6.13
C LYS A 2 21.41 -13.67 5.26
N ALA A 3 21.80 -12.51 4.75
CA ALA A 3 21.01 -11.74 3.79
C ALA A 3 20.76 -12.50 2.47
N ASN A 4 21.67 -13.37 2.03
CA ASN A 4 21.52 -14.11 0.78
C ASN A 4 20.34 -15.09 0.85
N ASP A 5 20.11 -15.73 2.00
CA ASP A 5 18.96 -16.64 2.20
C ASP A 5 17.61 -15.93 2.00
N HIS A 6 17.56 -14.60 2.15
CA HIS A 6 16.32 -13.85 1.96
C HIS A 6 15.89 -13.80 0.50
N THR A 7 16.81 -13.95 -0.47
CA THR A 7 16.47 -13.80 -1.90
C THR A 7 15.51 -14.89 -2.40
N ASP A 8 15.33 -15.96 -1.63
CA ASP A 8 14.35 -17.01 -1.90
C ASP A 8 12.91 -16.56 -1.70
N LYS A 9 12.69 -15.48 -0.94
CA LYS A 9 11.35 -14.99 -0.59
C LYS A 9 11.19 -13.48 -0.71
N VAL A 10 12.27 -12.71 -0.69
CA VAL A 10 12.28 -11.24 -0.71
C VAL A 10 13.03 -10.75 -1.95
N ALA A 11 12.39 -9.89 -2.73
CA ALA A 11 13.02 -9.31 -3.92
C ALA A 11 14.16 -8.36 -3.51
N CYS A 12 15.24 -8.28 -4.31
CA CYS A 12 16.37 -7.39 -4.05
C CYS A 12 15.91 -5.93 -3.86
N GLN A 13 14.93 -5.50 -4.66
CA GLN A 13 14.29 -4.20 -4.60
C GLN A 13 13.74 -3.90 -3.20
N SER A 14 13.17 -4.90 -2.51
CA SER A 14 12.55 -4.70 -1.19
C SER A 14 13.56 -4.23 -0.13
N CYS A 15 14.81 -4.70 -0.24
CA CYS A 15 15.90 -4.33 0.66
C CYS A 15 16.67 -3.09 0.16
N HIS A 16 16.78 -2.93 -1.16
CA HIS A 16 17.64 -1.91 -1.77
C HIS A 16 16.92 -0.64 -2.20
N ILE A 17 15.59 -0.58 -2.13
CA ILE A 17 14.79 0.64 -2.37
C ILE A 17 14.00 0.93 -1.09
N PRO A 18 14.66 1.47 -0.04
CA PRO A 18 14.01 1.73 1.25
C PRO A 18 12.89 2.78 1.13
N GLU A 19 13.09 3.75 0.24
CA GLU A 19 12.18 4.87 -0.02
C GLU A 19 12.29 5.31 -1.49
N PHE A 20 11.16 5.75 -2.06
CA PHE A 20 11.08 6.43 -3.37
C PHE A 20 10.67 7.89 -3.21
N ALA A 21 10.66 8.65 -4.31
CA ALA A 21 10.35 10.08 -4.31
C ALA A 21 11.28 10.88 -3.37
N ARG A 22 12.59 10.56 -3.40
CA ARG A 22 13.60 11.18 -2.51
C ARG A 22 13.93 12.62 -2.87
N ALA A 23 13.93 12.94 -4.16
CA ALA A 23 14.23 14.29 -4.66
C ALA A 23 12.97 15.15 -4.76
N LEU A 24 11.95 14.64 -5.46
CA LEU A 24 10.70 15.34 -5.75
C LEU A 24 9.50 14.59 -5.16
N PRO A 25 8.48 15.30 -4.63
CA PRO A 25 7.26 14.67 -4.15
C PRO A 25 6.54 13.90 -5.25
N THR A 26 5.80 12.87 -4.85
CA THR A 26 4.96 12.07 -5.72
C THR A 26 3.52 12.09 -5.26
N LYS A 27 2.58 12.06 -6.20
CA LYS A 27 1.16 11.99 -5.90
C LYS A 27 0.83 10.61 -5.36
N MET A 28 0.21 10.54 -4.20
CA MET A 28 -0.23 9.32 -3.52
C MET A 28 -1.75 9.14 -3.59
N ARG A 29 -2.48 10.25 -3.74
CA ARG A 29 -3.93 10.25 -3.94
C ARG A 29 -4.37 11.24 -5.01
N TRP A 30 -5.36 10.87 -5.80
CA TRP A 30 -6.09 11.77 -6.72
C TRP A 30 -7.60 11.57 -6.60
N ASP A 31 -8.31 12.57 -6.06
CA ASP A 31 -9.77 12.58 -5.97
C ASP A 31 -10.40 13.49 -7.03
N TRP A 32 -10.90 12.89 -8.12
CA TRP A 32 -11.58 13.59 -9.20
C TRP A 32 -12.99 14.07 -8.85
N SER A 33 -13.62 13.50 -7.82
CA SER A 33 -15.01 13.85 -7.45
C SER A 33 -15.16 15.30 -6.99
N THR A 34 -14.04 15.93 -6.64
CA THR A 34 -13.96 17.32 -6.17
C THR A 34 -13.58 18.32 -7.26
N ALA A 35 -13.34 17.86 -8.49
CA ALA A 35 -13.06 18.73 -9.62
C ALA A 35 -14.27 19.63 -9.96
N GLY A 36 -13.99 20.79 -10.56
CA GLY A 36 -15.01 21.75 -10.99
C GLY A 36 -15.34 22.85 -9.98
N LYS A 37 -14.84 22.78 -8.74
CA LYS A 37 -14.99 23.88 -7.78
C LYS A 37 -14.23 25.10 -8.27
N LYS A 38 -14.89 26.25 -8.27
CA LYS A 38 -14.37 27.54 -8.71
C LYS A 38 -14.37 28.51 -7.53
N LYS A 39 -13.46 29.48 -7.54
CA LYS A 39 -13.43 30.59 -6.59
C LYS A 39 -13.80 31.85 -7.36
N ASP A 40 -14.86 32.53 -6.93
CA ASP A 40 -15.40 33.72 -7.59
C ASP A 40 -15.68 33.50 -9.10
N GLY A 41 -16.22 32.31 -9.42
CA GLY A 41 -16.53 31.91 -10.80
C GLY A 41 -15.33 31.55 -11.67
N LYS A 42 -14.10 31.64 -11.16
CA LYS A 42 -12.86 31.37 -11.90
C LYS A 42 -12.20 30.05 -11.46
N PRO A 43 -11.57 29.31 -12.38
CA PRO A 43 -10.71 28.17 -12.04
C PRO A 43 -9.54 28.63 -11.16
N TYR A 44 -9.18 27.80 -10.19
CA TYR A 44 -8.08 28.09 -9.27
C TYR A 44 -7.27 26.83 -8.95
N LYS A 45 -6.14 27.04 -8.30
CA LYS A 45 -5.28 25.99 -7.76
C LYS A 45 -4.89 26.36 -6.34
N GLU A 46 -4.82 25.38 -5.48
CA GLU A 46 -4.28 25.55 -4.12
C GLU A 46 -2.97 24.78 -4.02
N LYS A 47 -1.96 25.40 -3.43
CA LYS A 47 -0.69 24.74 -3.14
C LYS A 47 -0.80 24.06 -1.77
N GLY A 48 -0.30 22.83 -1.70
CA GLY A 48 -0.11 22.09 -0.47
C GLY A 48 1.25 22.35 0.18
N PRO A 49 1.52 21.69 1.31
CA PRO A 49 2.72 21.91 2.13
C PRO A 49 4.04 21.63 1.42
N LEU A 50 4.04 20.74 0.42
CA LEU A 50 5.24 20.37 -0.35
C LEU A 50 5.45 21.26 -1.60
N GLY A 51 4.73 22.39 -1.70
CA GLY A 51 4.78 23.28 -2.87
C GLY A 51 4.11 22.71 -4.12
N THR A 52 3.52 21.52 -4.03
CA THR A 52 2.75 20.86 -5.09
C THR A 52 1.28 21.27 -5.02
N PRO A 53 0.50 21.19 -6.13
CA PRO A 53 -0.93 21.45 -6.06
C PRO A 53 -1.63 20.47 -5.11
N ALA A 54 -2.32 20.97 -4.09
CA ALA A 54 -3.24 20.20 -3.26
C ALA A 54 -4.63 20.15 -3.91
N TYR A 55 -4.98 21.17 -4.69
CA TYR A 55 -6.21 21.25 -5.48
C TYR A 55 -5.95 21.89 -6.84
N ASP A 56 -6.68 21.45 -7.86
CA ASP A 56 -6.76 22.09 -9.17
C ASP A 56 -8.21 21.95 -9.68
N THR A 57 -8.88 23.05 -10.05
CA THR A 57 -10.27 23.02 -10.54
C THR A 57 -10.48 22.02 -11.67
N GLN A 58 -9.47 21.82 -12.53
CA GLN A 58 -9.56 20.86 -13.63
C GLN A 58 -9.49 19.39 -13.20
N LYS A 59 -9.00 19.10 -11.99
CA LYS A 59 -8.54 17.76 -11.62
C LYS A 59 -9.01 17.29 -10.23
N GLY A 60 -9.46 18.19 -9.37
CA GLY A 60 -9.85 17.87 -8.00
C GLY A 60 -8.67 17.91 -7.03
N ASN A 61 -8.75 17.09 -5.99
CA ASN A 61 -7.80 17.10 -4.88
C ASN A 61 -6.66 16.10 -5.06
N PHE A 62 -5.52 16.43 -4.47
CA PHE A 62 -4.31 15.61 -4.50
C PHE A 62 -3.68 15.50 -3.11
N THR A 63 -3.17 14.31 -2.80
CA THR A 63 -2.23 14.11 -1.69
C THR A 63 -0.86 13.80 -2.26
N TRP A 64 0.16 14.46 -1.73
CA TRP A 64 1.55 14.31 -2.16
C TRP A 64 2.43 13.94 -0.97
N GLU A 65 3.41 13.09 -1.24
CA GLU A 65 4.38 12.67 -0.23
C GLU A 65 5.79 12.63 -0.82
N LYS A 66 6.80 12.67 0.05
CA LYS A 66 8.23 12.62 -0.27
C LYS A 66 8.88 11.56 0.62
N ASN A 67 9.96 10.94 0.17
CA ASN A 67 10.66 9.88 0.92
C ASN A 67 9.71 8.72 1.31
N VAL A 68 8.90 8.28 0.35
CA VAL A 68 7.80 7.35 0.61
C VAL A 68 8.35 5.94 0.76
N ARG A 69 8.03 5.29 1.89
CA ARG A 69 8.28 3.86 2.09
C ARG A 69 7.35 3.03 1.19
N PRO A 70 7.86 2.10 0.37
CA PRO A 70 7.01 1.22 -0.43
C PRO A 70 6.08 0.35 0.42
N GLN A 71 4.97 -0.05 -0.17
CA GLN A 71 4.16 -1.15 0.33
C GLN A 71 4.67 -2.46 -0.28
N TYR A 72 4.55 -3.56 0.45
CA TYR A 72 5.13 -4.84 0.05
C TYR A 72 4.03 -5.85 -0.21
N PHE A 73 4.16 -6.61 -1.29
CA PHE A 73 3.20 -7.66 -1.66
C PHE A 73 3.93 -8.86 -2.26
N TRP A 74 3.32 -10.04 -2.16
CA TRP A 74 3.76 -11.18 -2.96
C TRP A 74 3.52 -10.89 -4.44
N TYR A 75 4.56 -11.11 -5.25
CA TYR A 75 4.55 -10.80 -6.67
C TYR A 75 5.32 -11.85 -7.46
N ASN A 76 4.70 -12.42 -8.49
CA ASN A 76 5.26 -13.46 -9.34
C ASN A 76 5.66 -12.98 -10.74
N GLY A 77 5.67 -11.67 -10.97
CA GLY A 77 5.95 -11.06 -12.28
C GLY A 77 4.70 -10.55 -13.00
N THR A 78 3.50 -10.96 -12.58
CA THR A 78 2.25 -10.56 -13.23
C THR A 78 1.49 -9.51 -12.42
N ILE A 79 1.03 -8.46 -13.11
CA ILE A 79 0.07 -7.50 -12.58
C ILE A 79 -1.25 -7.77 -13.27
N ASP A 80 -2.27 -8.11 -12.48
CA ASP A 80 -3.63 -8.20 -12.97
C ASP A 80 -4.21 -6.79 -13.11
N ALA A 81 -5.10 -6.59 -14.08
CA ALA A 81 -5.69 -5.29 -14.35
C ALA A 81 -7.09 -5.43 -14.95
N ILE A 82 -7.97 -4.52 -14.58
CA ILE A 82 -9.29 -4.43 -15.22
C ILE A 82 -9.18 -3.59 -16.50
N SER A 83 -9.97 -3.97 -17.50
CA SER A 83 -10.23 -3.19 -18.69
C SER A 83 -11.44 -2.27 -18.50
N LEU A 84 -11.64 -1.37 -19.46
CA LEU A 84 -12.82 -0.48 -19.49
C LEU A 84 -14.15 -1.21 -19.75
N LYS A 85 -14.08 -2.49 -20.14
CA LYS A 85 -15.26 -3.33 -20.39
C LYS A 85 -15.64 -4.18 -19.18
N ASP A 86 -14.78 -4.27 -18.18
CA ASP A 86 -15.01 -5.11 -17.02
C ASP A 86 -15.92 -4.40 -16.02
N ALA A 87 -16.88 -5.17 -15.49
CA ALA A 87 -17.74 -4.68 -14.43
C ALA A 87 -16.96 -4.59 -13.11
N ILE A 88 -17.23 -3.54 -12.35
CA ILE A 88 -16.65 -3.28 -11.03
C ILE A 88 -17.68 -3.47 -9.92
N ASP A 89 -17.19 -3.68 -8.71
CA ASP A 89 -17.96 -3.63 -7.48
C ASP A 89 -17.67 -2.30 -6.77
N PRO A 90 -18.59 -1.31 -6.84
CA PRO A 90 -18.34 0.02 -6.29
C PRO A 90 -18.50 0.10 -4.76
N THR A 91 -18.86 -1.00 -4.08
CA THR A 91 -19.02 -1.04 -2.61
C THR A 91 -17.68 -1.12 -1.88
N ARG A 92 -16.59 -1.38 -2.60
CA ARG A 92 -15.22 -1.47 -2.09
C ARG A 92 -14.26 -0.72 -3.03
N PRO A 93 -13.06 -0.35 -2.55
CA PRO A 93 -12.04 0.19 -3.44
C PRO A 93 -11.74 -0.76 -4.60
N VAL A 94 -11.81 -0.25 -5.82
CA VAL A 94 -11.53 -0.99 -7.05
C VAL A 94 -10.04 -0.98 -7.33
N ALA A 95 -9.41 -2.15 -7.27
CA ALA A 95 -8.05 -2.30 -7.73
C ALA A 95 -8.02 -2.28 -9.26
N LEU A 96 -7.64 -1.14 -9.84
CA LEU A 96 -7.51 -1.00 -11.29
C LEU A 96 -6.42 -1.91 -11.85
N ASN A 97 -5.36 -2.07 -11.07
CA ASN A 97 -4.37 -3.11 -11.24
C ASN A 97 -3.82 -3.56 -9.87
N TRP A 98 -3.32 -4.78 -9.77
CA TRP A 98 -2.79 -5.32 -8.52
C TRP A 98 -1.71 -6.39 -8.76
N PRO A 99 -0.66 -6.50 -7.92
CA PRO A 99 0.32 -7.57 -8.08
C PRO A 99 -0.31 -8.94 -7.81
N VAL A 100 0.00 -9.90 -8.67
CA VAL A 100 -0.37 -11.30 -8.48
C VAL A 100 0.76 -12.03 -7.77
N GLY A 101 0.42 -12.78 -6.74
CA GLY A 101 1.38 -13.63 -6.04
C GLY A 101 0.83 -14.10 -4.71
N LYS A 102 1.36 -15.23 -4.22
CA LYS A 102 1.00 -15.78 -2.90
C LYS A 102 2.23 -16.46 -2.28
N PRO A 103 2.25 -16.69 -0.95
CA PRO A 103 3.41 -17.27 -0.26
C PRO A 103 3.80 -18.67 -0.77
N SER A 104 2.82 -19.43 -1.26
CA SER A 104 2.99 -20.78 -1.79
C SER A 104 3.43 -20.83 -3.26
N ASP A 105 3.49 -19.69 -3.95
CA ASP A 105 4.00 -19.61 -5.32
C ASP A 105 5.53 -19.55 -5.29
N SER A 106 6.19 -20.56 -5.88
CA SER A 106 7.65 -20.67 -5.92
C SER A 106 8.33 -19.56 -6.72
N ASN A 107 7.60 -18.95 -7.66
CA ASN A 107 8.08 -17.82 -8.46
C ASN A 107 7.78 -16.48 -7.80
N ALA A 108 6.94 -16.45 -6.76
CA ALA A 108 6.62 -15.22 -6.08
C ALA A 108 7.73 -14.79 -5.11
N ARG A 109 7.96 -13.48 -5.04
CA ARG A 109 8.79 -12.81 -4.04
C ARG A 109 8.03 -11.64 -3.44
N ILE A 110 8.35 -11.28 -2.21
CA ILE A 110 7.85 -10.06 -1.58
C ILE A 110 8.57 -8.89 -2.23
N ALA A 111 7.82 -8.09 -3.01
CA ALA A 111 8.34 -7.00 -3.81
C ALA A 111 7.72 -5.65 -3.39
N PRO A 112 8.45 -4.53 -3.60
CA PRO A 112 8.00 -3.21 -3.19
C PRO A 112 7.23 -2.48 -4.29
N PHE A 113 6.13 -1.84 -3.92
CA PHE A 113 5.24 -1.10 -4.80
C PHE A 113 4.91 0.29 -4.25
N LYS A 114 4.75 1.24 -5.16
CA LYS A 114 3.96 2.44 -4.91
C LYS A 114 2.50 2.08 -5.10
N VAL A 115 1.67 2.35 -4.11
CA VAL A 115 0.20 2.28 -4.23
C VAL A 115 -0.33 3.70 -4.35
N HIS A 116 -0.92 4.01 -5.50
CA HIS A 116 -1.62 5.27 -5.74
C HIS A 116 -3.12 5.03 -5.55
N THR A 117 -3.74 5.79 -4.66
CA THR A 117 -5.21 5.72 -4.45
C THR A 117 -5.91 6.85 -5.17
N GLY A 118 -7.23 6.76 -5.32
CA GLY A 118 -7.99 7.86 -5.88
C GLY A 118 -9.48 7.63 -5.90
N LYS A 119 -10.22 8.65 -6.28
CA LYS A 119 -11.66 8.54 -6.54
C LYS A 119 -11.91 8.88 -8.00
N GLN A 120 -12.40 7.92 -8.77
CA GLN A 120 -12.48 7.98 -10.23
C GLN A 120 -13.91 7.71 -10.72
N PRO A 121 -14.31 8.26 -11.87
CA PRO A 121 -15.68 8.15 -12.34
C PRO A 121 -16.00 6.77 -12.88
N TYR A 122 -17.22 6.31 -12.62
CA TYR A 122 -17.77 5.06 -13.14
C TYR A 122 -19.25 5.23 -13.51
N ASP A 123 -19.74 4.40 -14.42
CA ASP A 123 -21.15 4.33 -14.81
C ASP A 123 -21.95 3.56 -13.77
N THR A 124 -22.97 4.16 -13.15
CA THR A 124 -23.71 3.53 -12.05
C THR A 124 -24.62 2.39 -12.49
N VAL A 125 -25.01 2.37 -13.78
CA VAL A 125 -25.90 1.34 -14.35
C VAL A 125 -25.06 0.21 -14.94
N ASN A 126 -24.09 0.54 -15.80
CA ASN A 126 -23.24 -0.46 -16.45
C ASN A 126 -22.16 -1.01 -15.50
N LYS A 127 -21.90 -0.32 -14.39
CA LYS A 127 -20.86 -0.64 -13.40
C LYS A 127 -19.47 -0.76 -14.04
N THR A 128 -19.14 0.10 -14.99
CA THR A 128 -17.82 0.14 -15.65
C THR A 128 -17.12 1.46 -15.38
N MET A 129 -15.79 1.48 -15.39
CA MET A 129 -15.03 2.73 -15.29
C MET A 129 -15.30 3.62 -16.52
N LEU A 130 -15.39 4.94 -16.31
CA LEU A 130 -15.65 5.89 -17.39
C LEU A 130 -14.36 6.49 -17.95
N VAL A 131 -14.32 6.68 -19.26
CA VAL A 131 -13.26 7.43 -19.93
C VAL A 131 -13.70 8.89 -20.11
N PRO A 132 -13.15 9.85 -19.37
CA PRO A 132 -13.45 11.26 -19.61
C PRO A 132 -12.71 11.80 -20.82
N HIS A 133 -13.41 12.57 -21.66
CA HIS A 133 -12.77 13.49 -22.59
C HIS A 133 -12.26 14.72 -21.82
N LEU A 134 -10.97 14.75 -21.48
CA LEU A 134 -10.42 15.79 -20.59
C LEU A 134 -9.94 17.05 -21.33
N PHE A 135 -9.34 16.91 -22.50
CA PHE A 135 -8.62 17.98 -23.20
C PHE A 135 -9.22 18.28 -24.58
N GLY A 136 -9.35 19.56 -24.92
CA GLY A 136 -9.82 20.04 -26.22
C GLY A 136 -9.96 21.57 -26.25
N PRO A 137 -10.27 22.16 -27.42
CA PRO A 137 -10.51 23.60 -27.55
C PRO A 137 -11.75 24.07 -26.76
N PRO A 138 -11.94 25.38 -26.52
CA PRO A 138 -13.03 25.91 -25.68
C PRO A 138 -14.45 25.50 -26.09
N ASP A 139 -14.67 25.27 -27.38
CA ASP A 139 -15.95 24.84 -27.97
C ASP A 139 -16.18 23.32 -27.88
N SER A 140 -15.15 22.55 -27.56
CA SER A 140 -15.22 21.09 -27.46
C SER A 140 -15.97 20.59 -26.21
N ASP A 141 -16.33 19.31 -26.23
CA ASP A 141 -16.96 18.60 -25.10
C ASP A 141 -15.95 18.15 -24.04
N ALA A 142 -14.78 18.78 -23.98
CA ALA A 142 -13.74 18.44 -23.03
C ALA A 142 -14.06 18.99 -21.63
N TYR A 143 -13.80 18.18 -20.60
CA TYR A 143 -14.02 18.56 -19.20
C TYR A 143 -13.25 19.83 -18.83
N TRP A 144 -12.00 19.99 -19.27
CA TRP A 144 -11.20 21.17 -18.91
C TRP A 144 -11.64 22.47 -19.61
N ALA A 145 -12.49 22.37 -20.65
CA ALA A 145 -13.09 23.52 -21.32
C ALA A 145 -14.41 23.92 -20.63
N LYS A 146 -15.32 22.96 -20.40
CA LYS A 146 -16.70 23.23 -19.97
C LYS A 146 -16.97 22.94 -18.48
N TYR A 147 -16.12 22.15 -17.82
CA TYR A 147 -16.31 21.64 -16.45
C TYR A 147 -17.63 20.85 -16.26
N ASP A 148 -18.11 20.22 -17.33
CA ASP A 148 -19.30 19.35 -17.34
C ASP A 148 -18.85 17.89 -17.45
N TRP A 149 -19.07 17.13 -16.39
CA TRP A 149 -18.69 15.72 -16.33
C TRP A 149 -19.52 14.85 -17.27
N LYS A 150 -20.84 15.06 -17.32
CA LYS A 150 -21.73 14.23 -18.13
C LYS A 150 -21.38 14.37 -19.60
N LEU A 151 -21.19 15.61 -20.06
CA LEU A 151 -20.79 15.90 -21.44
C LEU A 151 -19.42 15.28 -21.78
N ALA A 152 -18.45 15.36 -20.85
CA ALA A 152 -17.13 14.77 -21.04
C ALA A 152 -17.17 13.24 -21.10
N PHE A 153 -18.05 12.58 -20.35
CA PHE A 153 -18.23 11.13 -20.40
C PHE A 153 -18.98 10.68 -21.65
N GLU A 154 -20.04 11.38 -22.06
CA GLU A 154 -20.74 11.12 -23.32
C GLU A 154 -19.77 11.17 -24.51
N SER A 155 -18.96 12.24 -24.57
CA SER A 155 -17.95 12.41 -25.62
C SER A 155 -16.84 11.36 -25.54
N GLY A 156 -16.32 11.09 -24.34
CA GLY A 156 -15.23 10.14 -24.12
C GLY A 156 -15.59 8.69 -24.41
N GLN A 157 -16.73 8.22 -23.90
CA GLN A 157 -17.24 6.87 -24.14
C GLN A 157 -17.59 6.66 -25.61
N LYS A 158 -18.21 7.66 -26.27
CA LYS A 158 -18.47 7.61 -27.73
C LYS A 158 -17.18 7.43 -28.54
N LYS A 159 -16.12 8.18 -28.21
CA LYS A 159 -14.81 8.03 -28.87
C LYS A 159 -14.15 6.68 -28.59
N ALA A 160 -14.36 6.13 -27.39
CA ALA A 160 -13.85 4.81 -27.00
C ALA A 160 -14.68 3.64 -27.57
N GLY A 161 -15.84 3.90 -28.18
CA GLY A 161 -16.76 2.86 -28.62
C GLY A 161 -17.39 2.08 -27.45
N LEU A 162 -17.60 2.74 -26.32
CA LEU A 162 -18.15 2.16 -25.10
C LEU A 162 -19.52 2.78 -24.78
N PRO A 163 -20.44 2.03 -24.13
CA PRO A 163 -21.72 2.58 -23.71
C PRO A 163 -21.55 3.56 -22.54
N PHE A 164 -22.46 4.53 -22.46
CA PHE A 164 -22.66 5.35 -21.27
C PHE A 164 -24.16 5.42 -21.00
N SER A 165 -24.58 5.09 -19.79
CA SER A 165 -25.98 5.12 -19.37
C SER A 165 -26.53 6.54 -19.19
N GLY A 166 -25.65 7.56 -19.19
CA GLY A 166 -25.98 8.93 -18.81
C GLY A 166 -25.92 9.18 -17.30
N GLN A 167 -25.67 8.15 -16.48
CA GLN A 167 -25.55 8.23 -15.03
C GLN A 167 -24.14 7.83 -14.58
N PHE A 168 -23.57 8.61 -13.66
CA PHE A 168 -22.24 8.36 -13.14
C PHE A 168 -22.15 8.72 -11.66
N ASP A 169 -21.17 8.14 -10.99
CA ASP A 169 -20.69 8.55 -9.68
C ASP A 169 -19.17 8.29 -9.62
N PHE A 170 -18.54 8.49 -8.47
CA PHE A 170 -17.11 8.28 -8.25
C PHE A 170 -16.87 7.17 -7.24
N VAL A 171 -15.99 6.23 -7.60
CA VAL A 171 -15.62 5.08 -6.77
C VAL A 171 -14.18 5.22 -6.27
N GLU A 172 -13.91 4.74 -5.07
CA GLU A 172 -12.54 4.60 -4.58
C GLU A 172 -11.76 3.58 -5.44
N THR A 173 -10.51 3.88 -5.71
CA THR A 173 -9.65 3.08 -6.59
C THR A 173 -8.24 2.99 -6.02
N SER A 174 -7.55 1.91 -6.39
CA SER A 174 -6.12 1.75 -6.17
C SER A 174 -5.42 1.32 -7.45
N TYR A 175 -4.21 1.82 -7.63
CA TYR A 175 -3.33 1.48 -8.75
C TYR A 175 -1.91 1.30 -8.24
N VAL A 176 -1.29 0.18 -8.58
CA VAL A 176 0.07 -0.18 -8.15
C VAL A 176 1.09 0.12 -9.24
N PHE A 177 2.28 0.53 -8.82
CA PHE A 177 3.48 0.61 -9.66
C PHE A 177 4.63 -0.13 -8.96
N PRO A 178 5.27 -1.10 -9.62
CA PRO A 178 6.50 -1.69 -9.12
C PRO A 178 7.55 -0.61 -8.87
N THR A 179 8.21 -0.66 -7.71
CA THR A 179 9.39 0.20 -7.46
C THR A 179 10.65 -0.56 -7.87
N THR A 180 11.18 -0.20 -9.05
CA THR A 180 12.31 -0.91 -9.70
C THR A 180 13.57 -0.06 -9.84
N HIS A 181 13.48 1.22 -9.53
CA HIS A 181 14.56 2.20 -9.65
C HIS A 181 14.87 2.84 -8.28
N MET A 182 15.84 3.74 -8.23
CA MET A 182 16.28 4.41 -6.99
C MET A 182 16.91 3.46 -5.97
N VAL A 183 17.58 2.40 -6.44
CA VAL A 183 18.48 1.57 -5.61
C VAL A 183 19.38 2.48 -4.78
N ALA A 184 19.33 2.32 -3.47
CA ALA A 184 20.11 3.09 -2.52
C ALA A 184 21.55 2.54 -2.43
N PRO A 185 22.52 3.39 -2.05
CA PRO A 185 23.83 2.93 -1.62
C PRO A 185 23.74 1.79 -0.59
N LYS A 186 24.73 0.88 -0.58
CA LYS A 186 24.70 -0.34 0.24
C LYS A 186 24.56 -0.08 1.75
N ASP A 187 25.08 1.05 2.24
CA ASP A 187 25.01 1.51 3.62
C ASP A 187 23.62 2.06 4.01
N LYS A 188 22.73 2.22 3.02
CA LYS A 188 21.35 2.67 3.17
C LYS A 188 20.34 1.59 2.76
N SER A 189 20.75 0.34 2.61
CA SER A 189 19.81 -0.77 2.47
C SER A 189 19.02 -0.95 3.76
N VAL A 190 17.81 -1.50 3.64
CA VAL A 190 16.93 -1.82 4.78
C VAL A 190 17.67 -2.69 5.80
N ALA A 191 17.65 -2.26 7.06
CA ALA A 191 18.23 -3.01 8.17
C ALA A 191 17.29 -4.13 8.65
N CYS A 192 17.86 -5.16 9.29
CA CYS A 192 17.12 -6.34 9.73
C CYS A 192 15.93 -5.99 10.64
N ASN A 193 16.13 -5.08 11.60
CA ASN A 193 15.12 -4.66 12.57
C ASN A 193 13.95 -3.87 11.95
N GLU A 194 14.11 -3.31 10.75
CA GLU A 194 13.00 -2.67 10.05
C GLU A 194 11.99 -3.69 9.52
N CYS A 195 12.40 -4.95 9.30
CA CYS A 195 11.53 -6.05 8.89
C CYS A 195 11.14 -6.96 10.07
N HIS A 196 12.11 -7.24 10.95
CA HIS A 196 11.99 -8.15 12.09
C HIS A 196 11.57 -7.44 13.38
N THR A 197 10.45 -6.71 13.31
CA THR A 197 9.84 -6.03 14.45
C THR A 197 8.36 -6.37 14.53
N ARG A 198 7.81 -6.44 15.75
CA ARG A 198 6.39 -6.74 16.01
C ARG A 198 5.48 -5.68 15.41
N ASP A 199 5.80 -4.42 15.67
CA ASP A 199 4.95 -3.28 15.32
C ASP A 199 5.59 -2.44 14.21
N SER A 200 4.77 -2.02 13.25
CA SER A 200 5.12 -1.08 12.17
C SER A 200 6.30 -1.49 11.25
N GLY A 201 6.71 -2.76 11.27
CA GLY A 201 7.76 -3.30 10.40
C GLY A 201 7.39 -3.33 8.92
N ARG A 202 8.39 -3.37 8.03
CA ARG A 202 8.24 -3.44 6.56
C ARG A 202 7.43 -4.64 6.10
N MET A 203 7.50 -5.73 6.85
CA MET A 203 6.75 -6.95 6.57
C MET A 203 5.41 -7.03 7.31
N ALA A 204 4.91 -5.94 7.89
CA ALA A 204 3.60 -5.94 8.54
C ALA A 204 2.50 -6.35 7.55
N GLY A 205 1.62 -7.28 7.98
CA GLY A 205 0.50 -7.76 7.16
C GLY A 205 0.87 -8.72 6.02
N ILE A 206 2.16 -9.04 5.81
CA ILE A 206 2.56 -10.02 4.78
C ILE A 206 2.20 -11.43 5.26
N PRO A 207 1.29 -12.14 4.56
CA PRO A 207 0.85 -13.47 4.96
C PRO A 207 1.88 -14.54 4.62
N GLY A 208 1.74 -15.70 5.29
CA GLY A 208 2.44 -16.94 4.93
C GLY A 208 3.95 -16.94 5.13
N ILE A 209 4.46 -16.08 5.99
CA ILE A 209 5.84 -16.11 6.48
C ILE A 209 5.85 -16.09 8.00
N TYR A 210 6.79 -16.81 8.61
CA TYR A 210 7.14 -16.67 10.01
C TYR A 210 8.43 -15.85 10.10
N LEU A 211 8.37 -14.73 10.79
CA LEU A 211 9.48 -13.82 10.99
C LEU A 211 9.83 -13.77 12.48
N PRO A 212 11.00 -14.28 12.88
CA PRO A 212 11.52 -14.07 14.23
C PRO A 212 11.50 -12.58 14.57
N GLY A 213 10.99 -12.25 15.76
CA GLY A 213 10.85 -10.86 16.21
C GLY A 213 9.54 -10.17 15.80
N ARG A 214 8.83 -10.65 14.76
CA ARG A 214 7.48 -10.18 14.42
C ARG A 214 6.42 -11.15 14.93
N ASP A 215 6.58 -12.42 14.56
CA ASP A 215 5.61 -13.47 14.85
C ASP A 215 5.98 -14.23 16.12
N GLY A 216 4.97 -14.75 16.81
CA GLY A 216 5.12 -15.57 18.00
C GLY A 216 3.95 -16.53 18.13
N ASN A 217 4.15 -17.62 18.87
CA ASN A 217 3.10 -18.57 19.19
C ASN A 217 2.82 -18.50 20.70
N ARG A 218 1.64 -17.99 21.07
CA ARG A 218 1.27 -17.75 22.48
C ARG A 218 1.34 -19.01 23.34
N VAL A 219 1.05 -20.19 22.77
CA VAL A 219 1.11 -21.47 23.49
C VAL A 219 2.56 -21.83 23.76
N VAL A 220 3.42 -21.73 22.74
CA VAL A 220 4.87 -22.00 22.90
C VAL A 220 5.51 -20.99 23.85
N GLU A 221 5.17 -19.71 23.74
CA GLU A 221 5.65 -18.67 24.66
C GLU A 221 5.21 -18.94 26.10
N PHE A 222 3.94 -19.31 26.32
CA PHE A 222 3.43 -19.66 27.64
C PHE A 222 4.13 -20.89 28.22
N LEU A 223 4.23 -21.98 27.46
CA LEU A 223 4.90 -23.20 27.91
C LEU A 223 6.39 -22.96 28.18
N GLY A 224 7.05 -22.16 27.35
CA GLY A 224 8.44 -21.76 27.54
C GLY A 224 8.64 -20.99 28.85
N TRP A 225 7.80 -19.98 29.12
CA TRP A 225 7.87 -19.24 30.39
C TRP A 225 7.47 -20.07 31.60
N ALA A 226 6.49 -20.96 31.47
CA ALA A 226 6.12 -21.90 32.53
C ALA A 226 7.28 -22.83 32.88
N ALA A 227 8.02 -23.33 31.90
CA ALA A 227 9.21 -24.14 32.12
C ALA A 227 10.31 -23.34 32.85
N VAL A 228 10.60 -22.11 32.42
CA VAL A 228 11.60 -21.22 33.05
C VAL A 228 11.23 -20.95 34.52
N ILE A 229 9.99 -20.56 34.79
CA ILE A 229 9.50 -20.27 36.14
C ILE A 229 9.52 -21.55 37.00
N GLY A 230 9.10 -22.68 36.43
CA GLY A 230 9.11 -23.98 37.09
C GLY A 230 10.52 -24.42 37.49
N SER A 231 11.51 -24.27 36.60
CA SER A 231 12.91 -24.55 36.90
C SER A 231 13.46 -23.63 37.99
N LEU A 232 13.15 -22.33 37.94
CA LEU A 232 13.59 -21.37 38.96
C LEU A 232 13.00 -21.73 40.34
N ALA A 233 11.71 -22.08 40.40
CA ALA A 233 11.06 -22.52 41.62
C ALA A 233 11.70 -23.82 42.16
N GLY A 234 12.00 -24.78 41.29
CA GLY A 234 12.69 -26.01 41.68
C GLY A 234 14.07 -25.77 42.29
N VAL A 235 14.87 -24.89 41.68
CA VAL A 235 16.20 -24.51 42.21
C VAL A 235 16.08 -23.79 43.56
N ALA A 236 15.13 -22.86 43.69
CA ALA A 236 14.89 -22.14 44.94
C ALA A 236 14.45 -23.07 46.07
N LEU A 237 13.53 -24.00 45.80
CA LEU A 237 13.08 -25.01 46.76
C LEU A 237 14.24 -25.94 47.18
N HIS A 238 15.09 -26.34 46.23
CA HIS A 238 16.27 -27.14 46.53
C HIS A 238 17.27 -26.39 47.42
N ALA A 239 17.53 -25.11 47.14
CA ALA A 239 18.42 -24.26 47.93
C ALA A 239 17.89 -24.03 49.35
N LEU A 240 16.58 -23.75 49.49
CA LEU A 240 15.89 -23.64 50.79
C LEU A 240 16.00 -24.94 51.59
N GLY A 241 15.74 -26.08 50.95
CA GLY A 241 15.89 -27.40 51.58
C GLY A 241 17.29 -27.64 52.11
N ARG A 242 18.33 -27.27 51.34
CA ARG A 242 19.73 -27.34 51.78
C ARG A 242 20.00 -26.45 53.00
N ALA A 243 19.56 -25.20 53.00
CA ALA A 243 19.78 -24.25 54.09
C ALA A 243 19.08 -24.67 55.41
N VAL A 244 17.87 -25.22 55.32
CA VAL A 244 17.16 -25.76 56.50
C VAL A 244 17.87 -27.01 57.03
N SER A 245 18.34 -27.89 56.15
CA SER A 245 19.04 -29.11 56.54
C SER A 245 20.42 -28.83 57.17
N SER A 246 21.15 -27.82 56.70
CA SER A 246 22.44 -27.44 57.30
C SER A 246 22.27 -26.85 58.70
N ARG A 247 21.27 -25.99 58.90
CA ARG A 247 20.94 -25.44 60.25
C ARG A 247 20.53 -26.50 61.26
N ARG A 248 19.93 -27.61 60.81
CA ARG A 248 19.58 -28.75 61.66
C ARG A 248 20.77 -29.63 62.06
N LYS A 249 21.92 -29.50 61.40
CA LYS A 249 23.16 -30.23 61.75
C LYS A 249 24.07 -29.48 62.71
N GLU A 250 23.84 -28.18 62.91
CA GLU A 250 24.64 -27.32 63.79
C GLU A 250 23.94 -27.02 65.14
N GLY A 251 22.81 -27.66 65.42
CA GLY A 251 22.05 -27.55 66.67
C GLY A 251 21.97 -28.87 67.43
#